data_AF-A0A0G3MA61-F1
#
_entry.id   AF-A0A0G3MA61-F1
#
_cell.length_a   1.000
_cell.length_b   1.000
_cell.length_c   1.000
_cell.angle_alpha   90.00
_cell.angle_beta   90.00
_cell.angle_gamma   90.00
#
_symmetry.space_group_name_H-M   'P 1'
#
loop_
_entity.id
_entity.type
_entity.pdbx_description
1 polymer ?
#
loop_
_entity_poly.entity_id
_entity_poly.type
_entity_poly.pdbx_seq_one_letter_code
_entity_poly.pdbx_strand_id
1 'polypeptide(L)'
;MESLLKPGNYSLPLKSLPQAEVKFQKTDFLIKGSQEYSCGNPIFRYFPLTRYKNIELILVPMDCGDFEYRYYLLTVHENKIAGEAYVEGVWFDPGKDDQLEEVSSYEISKNGKITVKTDHTSDGKTQKTTYTNYQIMDDGKIKHLSDI
;
A
#
# COMPACT_ATOMS: atom_id res chain seq x y z
N MET A 1 1.09 -14.53 -19.94
CA MET A 1 1.15 -15.36 -18.72
C MET A 1 0.02 -14.92 -17.83
N GLU A 2 -0.83 -15.84 -17.39
CA GLU A 2 -1.95 -15.51 -16.49
C GLU A 2 -1.41 -15.20 -15.08
N SER A 3 -2.06 -14.28 -14.36
CA SER A 3 -1.67 -13.97 -12.99
C SER A 3 -2.07 -15.10 -12.05
N LEU A 4 -1.22 -15.35 -11.04
CA LEU A 4 -1.46 -16.30 -9.97
C LEU A 4 -2.22 -15.66 -8.78
N LEU A 5 -2.33 -14.33 -8.75
CA LEU A 5 -3.05 -13.61 -7.71
C LEU A 5 -4.56 -13.81 -7.86
N LYS A 6 -5.26 -13.95 -6.74
CA LYS A 6 -6.73 -13.95 -6.77
C LYS A 6 -7.24 -12.57 -7.20
N PRO A 7 -8.30 -12.50 -8.03
CA PRO A 7 -8.89 -11.23 -8.40
C PRO A 7 -9.43 -10.51 -7.16
N GLY A 8 -9.24 -9.19 -7.13
CA GLY A 8 -9.89 -8.33 -6.14
C GLY A 8 -11.30 -7.96 -6.60
N ASN A 9 -12.19 -7.68 -5.64
CA ASN A 9 -13.60 -7.40 -5.89
C ASN A 9 -13.95 -5.90 -5.81
N TYR A 10 -12.94 -5.02 -5.80
CA TYR A 10 -13.13 -3.58 -5.72
C TYR A 10 -13.03 -2.92 -7.09
N SER A 11 -13.60 -1.73 -7.23
CA SER A 11 -13.55 -0.92 -8.45
C SER A 11 -12.91 0.43 -8.16
N LEU A 12 -12.27 1.03 -9.17
CA LEU A 12 -11.75 2.39 -9.08
C LEU A 12 -12.88 3.42 -9.33
N PRO A 13 -12.88 4.58 -8.65
CA PRO A 13 -11.92 4.98 -7.62
C PRO A 13 -12.13 4.20 -6.32
N LEU A 14 -11.04 4.00 -5.59
CA LEU A 14 -11.01 3.21 -4.36
C LEU A 14 -10.36 4.01 -3.25
N LYS A 15 -10.95 4.02 -2.06
CA LYS A 15 -10.36 4.63 -0.85
C LYS A 15 -9.87 3.54 0.09
N SER A 16 -9.05 3.93 1.07
CA SER A 16 -8.74 3.12 2.25
C SER A 16 -9.97 2.39 2.77
N LEU A 17 -9.78 1.10 3.06
CA LEU A 17 -10.82 0.23 3.56
C LEU A 17 -10.76 0.21 5.09
N PRO A 18 -11.88 -0.03 5.79
CA PRO A 18 -11.82 -0.32 7.22
C PRO A 18 -10.87 -1.50 7.48
N GLN A 19 -9.93 -1.34 8.42
CA GLN A 19 -8.91 -2.36 8.69
C GLN A 19 -9.50 -3.76 8.97
N ALA A 20 -10.66 -3.81 9.64
CA ALA A 20 -11.38 -5.05 9.94
C ALA A 20 -11.87 -5.82 8.71
N GLU A 21 -12.01 -5.16 7.55
CA GLU A 21 -12.40 -5.77 6.29
C GLU A 21 -11.20 -6.34 5.51
N VAL A 22 -9.98 -5.91 5.83
CA VAL A 22 -8.76 -6.33 5.14
C VAL A 22 -8.28 -7.67 5.68
N LYS A 23 -8.60 -8.76 4.95
CA LYS A 23 -8.20 -10.13 5.30
C LYS A 23 -7.10 -10.63 4.38
N PHE A 24 -5.86 -10.55 4.85
CA PHE A 24 -4.70 -10.97 4.08
C PHE A 24 -4.71 -12.46 3.75
N GLN A 25 -4.39 -12.77 2.49
CA GLN A 25 -4.16 -14.10 1.97
C GLN A 25 -2.66 -14.38 1.96
N LYS A 26 -2.28 -15.65 2.14
CA LYS A 26 -0.90 -16.11 1.99
C LYS A 26 -0.71 -16.66 0.59
N THR A 27 0.43 -16.38 -0.03
CA THR A 27 0.79 -17.06 -1.28
C THR A 27 1.30 -18.48 -1.04
N ASP A 28 0.99 -19.36 -1.98
CA ASP A 28 1.59 -20.69 -2.17
C ASP A 28 2.46 -20.73 -3.45
N PHE A 29 2.62 -19.58 -4.11
CA PHE A 29 3.45 -19.35 -5.29
C PHE A 29 4.40 -18.18 -5.06
N LEU A 30 5.36 -18.03 -5.98
CA LEU A 30 6.35 -16.97 -5.94
C LEU A 30 5.99 -15.82 -6.90
N ILE A 31 5.99 -14.60 -6.37
CA ILE A 31 6.02 -13.37 -7.17
C ILE A 31 7.44 -12.83 -7.11
N LYS A 32 8.03 -12.50 -8.26
CA LYS A 32 9.40 -11.99 -8.29
C LYS A 32 9.48 -10.65 -7.56
N GLY A 33 10.32 -10.58 -6.52
CA GLY A 33 10.53 -9.40 -5.67
C GLY A 33 9.69 -9.39 -4.39
N SER A 34 8.79 -10.36 -4.18
CA SER A 34 7.91 -10.34 -2.99
C SER A 34 8.65 -10.59 -1.67
N GLN A 35 9.86 -11.14 -1.72
CA GLN A 35 10.66 -11.46 -0.53
C GLN A 35 11.03 -10.23 0.30
N GLU A 36 11.07 -9.05 -0.32
CA GLU A 36 11.36 -7.76 0.35
C GLU A 36 10.26 -7.40 1.37
N TYR A 37 9.03 -7.88 1.16
CA TYR A 37 7.87 -7.56 1.99
C TYR A 37 7.51 -8.66 3.00
N SER A 38 8.28 -9.75 3.02
CA SER A 38 8.07 -10.91 3.88
C SER A 38 9.30 -11.26 4.72
N CYS A 39 10.23 -10.33 4.87
CA CYS A 39 11.47 -10.47 5.63
C CYS A 39 12.32 -11.66 5.16
N GLY A 40 12.39 -11.85 3.84
CA GLY A 40 13.10 -12.97 3.22
C GLY A 40 12.31 -14.29 3.19
N ASN A 41 11.09 -14.35 3.74
CA ASN A 41 10.26 -15.54 3.65
C ASN A 41 9.70 -15.73 2.23
N PRO A 42 9.61 -16.97 1.71
CA PRO A 42 9.02 -17.23 0.40
C PRO A 42 7.50 -17.00 0.38
N ILE A 43 6.85 -17.10 1.54
CA ILE A 43 5.42 -16.85 1.71
C ILE A 43 5.26 -15.37 2.06
N PHE A 44 4.52 -14.63 1.24
CA PHE A 44 4.15 -13.24 1.56
C PHE A 44 2.63 -13.10 1.63
N ARG A 45 2.20 -12.10 2.41
CA ARG A 45 0.78 -11.82 2.65
C ARG A 45 0.31 -10.69 1.77
N TYR A 46 -0.87 -10.84 1.16
CA TYR A 46 -1.45 -9.81 0.31
C TYR A 46 -2.97 -9.75 0.42
N PHE A 47 -3.53 -8.59 0.11
CA PHE A 47 -4.96 -8.38 -0.02
C PHE A 47 -5.24 -7.84 -1.42
N PRO A 48 -5.99 -8.57 -2.27
CA PRO A 48 -6.25 -8.13 -3.64
C PRO A 48 -7.29 -7.00 -3.66
N LEU A 49 -6.92 -5.85 -4.24
CA LEU A 49 -7.83 -4.72 -4.38
C LEU A 49 -8.58 -4.79 -5.71
N THR A 50 -7.89 -4.52 -6.81
CA THR A 50 -8.47 -4.37 -8.14
C THR A 50 -7.37 -4.39 -9.20
N ARG A 51 -7.70 -4.06 -10.44
CA ARG A 51 -6.74 -3.84 -11.53
C ARG A 51 -6.80 -2.41 -12.04
N TYR A 52 -5.64 -1.85 -12.36
CA TYR A 52 -5.52 -0.67 -13.20
C TYR A 52 -4.95 -1.10 -14.55
N LYS A 53 -5.75 -1.01 -15.62
CA LYS A 53 -5.42 -1.62 -16.92
C LYS A 53 -5.09 -3.11 -16.76
N ASN A 54 -3.89 -3.54 -17.15
CA ASN A 54 -3.37 -4.90 -17.02
C ASN A 54 -2.46 -5.08 -15.78
N ILE A 55 -2.44 -4.12 -14.85
CA ILE A 55 -1.62 -4.13 -13.63
C ILE A 55 -2.50 -4.45 -12.43
N GLU A 56 -2.07 -5.41 -11.62
CA GLU A 56 -2.78 -5.79 -10.40
C GLU A 56 -2.37 -4.93 -9.23
N LEU A 57 -3.36 -4.49 -8.44
CA LEU A 57 -3.17 -3.67 -7.26
C LEU A 57 -3.46 -4.52 -6.03
N ILE A 58 -2.48 -4.64 -5.14
CA ILE A 58 -2.59 -5.40 -3.90
C ILE A 58 -2.10 -4.55 -2.73
N LEU A 59 -2.71 -4.73 -1.56
CA LEU A 59 -2.10 -4.29 -0.30
C LEU A 59 -1.24 -5.40 0.26
N VAL A 60 -0.10 -5.04 0.83
CA VAL A 60 0.71 -5.95 1.65
C VAL A 60 0.92 -5.34 3.03
N PRO A 61 0.88 -6.15 4.09
CA PRO A 61 1.31 -5.70 5.40
C PRO A 61 2.84 -5.64 5.44
N MET A 62 3.39 -4.64 6.13
CA MET A 62 4.81 -4.64 6.45
C MET A 62 5.05 -5.63 7.60
N ASP A 63 5.40 -6.86 7.26
CA ASP A 63 5.68 -7.92 8.23
C ASP A 63 7.04 -7.75 8.93
N CYS A 64 7.85 -6.80 8.45
CA CYS A 64 9.20 -6.52 8.95
C CYS A 64 9.23 -5.28 9.83
N GLY A 65 9.64 -5.49 11.08
CA GLY A 65 9.75 -4.43 12.09
C GLY A 65 8.61 -4.47 13.10
N ASP A 66 8.71 -3.58 14.08
CA ASP A 66 7.77 -3.50 15.21
C ASP A 66 6.76 -2.38 14.94
N PHE A 67 5.91 -2.60 13.93
CA PHE A 67 4.84 -1.66 13.57
C PHE A 67 3.50 -2.38 13.68
N GLU A 68 2.59 -1.85 14.49
CA GLU A 68 1.27 -2.48 14.69
C GLU A 68 0.41 -2.48 13.42
N TYR A 69 0.54 -1.45 12.57
CA TYR A 69 -0.30 -1.26 11.38
C TYR A 69 0.36 -0.42 10.30
N ARG A 70 0.85 -1.06 9.23
CA ARG A 70 1.41 -0.41 8.04
C ARG A 70 1.17 -1.23 6.78
N TYR A 71 0.53 -0.64 5.78
CA TYR A 71 0.28 -1.25 4.48
C TYR A 71 0.99 -0.49 3.36
N TYR A 72 1.53 -1.28 2.44
CA TYR A 72 2.05 -0.82 1.16
C TYR A 72 1.10 -1.24 0.05
N LEU A 73 0.88 -0.34 -0.90
CA LEU A 73 0.26 -0.66 -2.19
C LEU A 73 1.37 -1.14 -3.12
N LEU A 74 1.25 -2.37 -3.60
CA LEU A 74 2.12 -2.90 -4.63
C LEU A 74 1.37 -3.02 -5.95
N THR A 75 2.09 -2.76 -7.04
CA THR A 75 1.68 -3.10 -8.39
C THR A 75 2.36 -4.40 -8.81
N VAL A 76 1.58 -5.34 -9.32
CA VAL A 76 2.09 -6.59 -9.90
C VAL A 76 1.82 -6.58 -11.40
N HIS A 77 2.89 -6.71 -12.16
CA HIS A 77 2.86 -6.77 -13.62
C HIS A 77 3.73 -7.96 -14.06
N GLU A 78 3.17 -8.84 -14.88
CA GLU A 78 3.85 -10.06 -15.37
C GLU A 78 4.44 -10.95 -14.24
N ASN A 79 3.68 -11.14 -13.15
CA ASN A 79 4.07 -11.93 -11.97
C ASN A 79 5.36 -11.42 -11.27
N LYS A 80 5.62 -10.10 -11.39
CA LYS A 80 6.71 -9.39 -10.73
C LYS A 80 6.17 -8.15 -10.02
N ILE A 81 6.71 -7.82 -8.84
CA ILE A 81 6.49 -6.52 -8.22
C ILE A 81 7.13 -5.44 -9.10
N ALA A 82 6.32 -4.50 -9.59
CA ALA A 82 6.73 -3.46 -10.52
C ALA A 82 6.89 -2.08 -9.84
N GLY A 83 6.16 -1.85 -8.76
CA GLY A 83 6.16 -0.59 -8.03
C GLY A 83 5.52 -0.74 -6.66
N GLU A 84 5.81 0.24 -5.81
CA GLU A 84 5.38 0.28 -4.42
C GLU A 84 5.06 1.70 -3.97
N ALA A 85 4.19 1.83 -2.98
CA ALA A 85 4.00 3.04 -2.20
C ALA A 85 3.52 2.69 -0.79
N TYR A 86 4.04 3.39 0.22
CA TYR A 86 3.42 3.41 1.55
C TYR A 86 2.11 4.20 1.45
N VAL A 87 0.99 3.60 1.82
CA VAL A 87 -0.35 4.17 1.57
C VAL A 87 -1.25 4.25 2.79
N GLU A 88 -1.01 3.43 3.81
CA GLU A 88 -1.89 3.34 4.96
C GLU A 88 -1.13 2.85 6.18
N GLY A 89 -1.44 3.40 7.35
CA GLY A 89 -0.84 2.94 8.59
C GLY A 89 -0.77 4.03 9.63
N VAL A 90 -0.32 3.62 10.81
CA VAL A 90 -0.04 4.49 11.94
C VAL A 90 1.46 4.50 12.19
N TRP A 91 2.00 5.67 12.46
CA TRP A 91 3.37 5.83 12.94
C TRP A 91 3.42 6.79 14.11
N PHE A 92 4.24 6.48 15.09
CA PHE A 92 4.59 7.35 16.20
C PHE A 92 6.09 7.18 16.50
N ASP A 93 6.73 8.22 17.02
CA ASP A 93 8.12 8.16 17.49
C ASP A 93 8.14 7.74 18.96
N PRO A 94 8.53 6.49 19.30
CA PRO A 94 8.52 6.02 20.68
C PRO A 94 9.58 6.72 21.56
N GLY A 95 10.52 7.46 20.95
CA GLY A 95 11.61 8.13 21.64
C GLY A 95 11.34 9.57 22.03
N LYS A 96 10.15 10.11 21.75
CA LYS A 96 9.82 11.51 22.08
C LYS A 96 8.54 11.63 22.90
N ASP A 97 8.56 12.59 23.82
CA ASP A 97 7.43 12.92 24.70
C ASP A 97 6.27 13.61 23.96
N ASP A 98 6.49 14.14 22.75
CA ASP A 98 5.40 14.59 21.91
C ASP A 98 4.67 13.36 21.37
N GLN A 99 3.41 13.19 21.78
CA GLN A 99 2.50 12.14 21.28
C GLN A 99 2.11 12.41 19.82
N LEU A 100 3.12 12.58 18.96
CA LEU A 100 2.96 12.88 17.56
C LEU A 100 2.68 11.58 16.82
N GLU A 101 1.43 11.41 16.42
CA GLU A 101 0.95 10.27 15.66
C GLU A 101 0.65 10.71 14.23
N GLU A 102 1.18 9.96 13.27
CA GLU A 102 0.90 10.09 11.85
C GLU A 102 -0.05 8.99 11.40
N VAL A 103 -1.22 9.37 10.90
CA VAL A 103 -2.20 8.43 10.35
C VAL A 103 -2.30 8.66 8.86
N SER A 104 -1.91 7.65 8.09
CA SER A 104 -1.97 7.67 6.63
C SER A 104 -3.17 6.89 6.11
N SER A 105 -3.80 7.43 5.07
CA SER A 105 -4.87 6.79 4.29
C SER A 105 -4.73 7.14 2.82
N TYR A 106 -5.35 6.38 1.93
CA TYR A 106 -5.18 6.55 0.49
C TYR A 106 -6.49 6.64 -0.29
N GLU A 107 -6.36 7.19 -1.49
CA GLU A 107 -7.34 7.10 -2.56
C GLU A 107 -6.62 6.80 -3.89
N ILE A 108 -7.14 5.84 -4.64
CA ILE A 108 -6.69 5.49 -5.99
C ILE A 108 -7.81 5.91 -6.96
N SER A 109 -7.50 6.81 -7.87
CA SER A 109 -8.45 7.29 -8.87
C SER A 109 -8.61 6.31 -10.05
N LYS A 110 -9.61 6.53 -10.90
CA LYS A 110 -9.81 5.77 -12.14
C LYS A 110 -8.64 5.87 -13.13
N ASN A 111 -7.89 6.98 -13.11
CA ASN A 111 -6.74 7.17 -13.99
C ASN A 111 -5.41 6.71 -13.37
N GLY A 112 -5.44 6.03 -12.21
CA GLY A 112 -4.25 5.44 -11.58
C GLY A 112 -3.43 6.42 -10.76
N LYS A 113 -3.97 7.60 -10.45
CA LYS A 113 -3.36 8.52 -9.48
C LYS A 113 -3.64 7.98 -8.07
N ILE A 114 -2.59 7.86 -7.26
CA ILE A 114 -2.68 7.51 -5.85
C ILE A 114 -2.47 8.80 -5.05
N THR A 115 -3.38 9.10 -4.14
CA THR A 115 -3.24 10.22 -3.19
C THR A 115 -3.18 9.62 -1.80
N VAL A 116 -2.06 9.82 -1.10
CA VAL A 116 -1.89 9.45 0.30
C VAL A 116 -2.07 10.70 1.14
N LYS A 117 -3.07 10.69 2.01
CA LYS A 117 -3.33 11.73 3.01
C LYS A 117 -2.69 11.28 4.31
N THR A 118 -1.83 12.10 4.90
CA THR A 118 -1.26 11.87 6.23
C THR A 118 -1.71 12.98 7.18
N ASP A 119 -2.45 12.60 8.22
CA ASP A 119 -2.81 13.49 9.31
C ASP A 119 -1.76 13.38 10.41
N HIS A 120 -1.12 14.49 10.76
CA HIS A 120 -0.20 14.60 11.89
C HIS A 120 -1.00 15.11 13.08
N THR A 121 -1.13 14.28 14.10
CA THR A 121 -1.89 14.58 15.31
C THR A 121 -0.96 14.72 16.51
N SER A 122 -1.32 15.59 17.44
CA SER A 122 -0.67 15.73 18.75
C SER A 122 -1.77 15.97 19.77
N ASP A 123 -1.73 15.26 20.89
CA ASP A 123 -2.76 15.30 21.94
C ASP A 123 -4.19 15.09 21.41
N GLY A 124 -4.34 14.15 20.46
CA GLY A 124 -5.63 13.82 19.84
C GLY A 124 -6.20 14.89 18.90
N LYS A 125 -5.43 15.93 18.57
CA LYS A 125 -5.83 16.99 17.62
C LYS A 125 -4.95 16.96 16.38
N THR A 126 -5.58 16.94 15.20
CA THR A 126 -4.87 17.12 13.93
C THR A 126 -4.25 18.52 13.87
N GLN A 127 -2.93 18.56 13.83
CA GLN A 127 -2.14 19.79 13.71
C GLN A 127 -1.91 20.15 12.25
N LYS A 128 -1.72 19.13 11.41
CA LYS A 128 -1.37 19.29 10.01
C LYS A 128 -1.88 18.10 9.20
N THR A 129 -2.31 18.37 7.98
CA THR A 129 -2.56 17.33 6.98
C THR A 129 -1.61 17.55 5.81
N THR A 130 -0.95 16.48 5.37
CA THR A 130 -0.12 16.47 4.16
C THR A 130 -0.69 15.52 3.12
N TYR A 131 -0.33 15.76 1.86
CA TYR A 131 -0.76 14.94 0.74
C TYR A 131 0.44 14.58 -0.12
N THR A 132 0.66 13.29 -0.27
CA THR A 132 1.68 12.72 -1.16
C THR A 132 0.97 12.13 -2.36
N ASN A 133 1.41 12.47 -3.56
CA ASN A 133 0.72 12.05 -4.78
C ASN A 133 1.65 11.22 -5.66
N TYR A 134 1.14 10.09 -6.14
CA TYR A 134 1.84 9.20 -7.04
C TYR A 134 1.00 8.92 -8.29
N GLN A 135 1.65 8.39 -9.33
CA GLN A 135 1.02 7.87 -10.53
C GLN A 135 1.48 6.44 -10.79
N ILE A 136 0.53 5.55 -11.08
CA ILE A 136 0.80 4.24 -11.64
C ILE A 136 1.06 4.42 -13.14
N MET A 137 2.25 4.02 -13.58
CA MET A 137 2.71 4.09 -14.96
C MET A 137 2.30 2.83 -15.74
N ASP A 138 2.39 2.87 -17.07
CA ASP A 138 2.02 1.75 -17.95
C ASP A 138 2.92 0.52 -17.80
N ASP A 139 4.14 0.70 -17.29
CA ASP A 139 5.08 -0.38 -16.95
C ASP A 139 4.89 -0.91 -15.52
N GLY A 140 3.82 -0.49 -14.85
CA GLY A 140 3.51 -0.87 -13.48
C GLY A 140 4.28 -0.08 -12.41
N LYS A 141 5.27 0.74 -12.74
CA LYS A 141 5.98 1.52 -11.71
C LYS A 141 5.03 2.53 -11.04
N ILE A 142 5.25 2.75 -9.75
CA ILE A 142 4.64 3.86 -9.02
C ILE A 142 5.70 4.96 -8.92
N LYS A 143 5.37 6.17 -9.40
CA LYS A 143 6.26 7.33 -9.34
C LYS A 143 5.62 8.46 -8.58
N HIS A 144 6.41 9.19 -7.80
CA HIS A 144 5.95 10.42 -7.19
C HIS A 144 5.61 11.43 -8.29
N LEU A 145 4.53 12.20 -8.15
CA LEU A 145 4.09 13.12 -9.21
C LEU A 145 5.12 14.23 -9.51
N SER A 146 6.04 14.54 -8.60
CA SER A 146 7.14 15.47 -8.87
C SER A 146 8.19 14.92 -9.83
N ASP A 147 8.21 13.61 -10.07
CA ASP A 147 9.29 12.90 -10.76
C ASP A 147 8.88 12.46 -12.19
N ILE A 148 7.76 12.99 -12.69
CA ILE A 148 7.12 12.63 -13.97
C ILE A 148 7.17 13.80 -14.93
#